data_AF-A0A1I1KFK9-F1
#
_entry.id   AF-A0A1I1KFK9-F1
#
_cell.length_a   1.000
_cell.length_b   1.000
_cell.length_c   1.000
_cell.angle_alpha   90.00
_cell.angle_beta   90.00
_cell.angle_gamma   90.00
#
_symmetry.space_group_name_H-M   'P 1'
#
loop_
_entity.id
_entity.type
_entity.pdbx_description
1 polymer ?
#
loop_
_entity_poly.entity_id
_entity_poly.type
_entity_poly.pdbx_seq_one_letter_code
_entity_poly.pdbx_strand_id
1 'polypeptide(L)' 'MKTYLEKSGLTTVKSDLVDAPIINELPIAMECEFIEYQSDETGMGVIGKVVKTSIEEANSLETRLI' A
#
# COMPACT_ATOMS: atom_id res chain seq x y z
N MET A 1 2.26 -6.30 23.52
CA MET A 1 2.48 -7.28 22.42
C MET A 1 2.72 -6.49 21.16
N LYS A 2 3.88 -6.64 20.49
CA LYS A 2 4.25 -5.84 19.31
C LYS A 2 3.83 -6.50 17.99
N THR A 3 3.39 -5.72 17.00
CA THR A 3 3.01 -6.20 15.65
C THR A 3 4.23 -6.72 14.88
N TYR A 4 4.01 -7.47 13.79
CA TYR A 4 5.12 -7.90 12.92
C TYR A 4 5.86 -6.70 12.30
N LEU A 5 5.14 -5.63 11.96
CA LEU A 5 5.71 -4.39 11.43
C LEU A 5 6.62 -3.72 12.48
N GLU A 6 6.14 -3.59 13.72
CA GLU A 6 6.93 -3.04 14.83
C GLU A 6 8.16 -3.88 15.16
N LYS A 7 8.06 -5.22 15.07
CA LYS A 7 9.20 -6.13 15.25
C LYS A 7 10.23 -6.01 14.13
N SER A 8 9.79 -5.58 12.95
CA SER A 8 10.64 -5.35 11.78
C SER A 8 11.23 -3.93 11.75
N GLY A 9 10.96 -3.12 12.79
CA GLY A 9 11.46 -1.74 12.89
C GLY A 9 10.70 -0.73 12.03
N LEU A 10 9.52 -1.10 11.53
CA LEU A 10 8.67 -0.25 10.70
C LEU A 10 7.64 0.49 11.55
N THR A 11 7.38 1.75 11.22
CA THR A 11 6.32 2.57 11.80
C THR A 11 5.19 2.77 10.80
N THR A 12 3.98 2.94 11.33
CA THR A 12 2.79 3.04 10.50
C THR A 12 1.92 4.22 10.89
N VAL A 13 1.32 4.87 9.89
CA VAL A 13 0.24 5.86 10.05
C VAL A 13 -1.06 5.30 9.48
N LYS A 14 -2.20 5.62 10.11
CA LYS A 14 -3.50 5.20 9.60
C LYS A 14 -3.78 5.89 8.25
N SER A 15 -4.28 5.13 7.29
CA SER A 15 -4.82 5.70 6.04
C SER A 15 -6.16 6.40 6.28
N ASP A 16 -6.41 7.46 5.50
CA ASP A 16 -7.71 8.14 5.45
C ASP A 16 -8.67 7.53 4.41
N LEU A 17 -8.17 6.70 3.49
CA LEU A 17 -8.93 6.16 2.35
C LEU A 17 -9.26 4.67 2.48
N VAL A 18 -8.42 3.90 3.17
CA VAL A 18 -8.57 2.45 3.33
C VAL A 18 -8.28 2.03 4.76
N ASP A 19 -8.69 0.81 5.13
CA ASP A 19 -8.46 0.28 6.47
C ASP A 19 -6.99 -0.09 6.73
N ALA A 20 -6.22 -0.33 5.66
CA ALA A 20 -4.80 -0.68 5.75
C ALA A 20 -3.94 0.55 6.09
N PRO A 21 -2.98 0.43 7.03
CA PRO A 21 -2.10 1.55 7.36
C PRO A 21 -0.99 1.74 6.31
N ILE A 22 -0.46 2.96 6.25
CA ILE A 22 0.72 3.33 5.45
C ILE A 22 1.97 3.10 6.28
N ILE A 23 3.02 2.53 5.68
CA ILE A 23 4.33 2.33 6.32
C ILE A 23 5.23 3.51 5.96
N ASN A 24 5.84 4.17 6.95
CA ASN A 24 6.57 5.42 6.74
C ASN A 24 7.97 5.22 6.14
N GLU A 25 8.60 4.07 6.38
CA GLU A 25 9.96 3.79 5.93
C GLU A 25 10.03 3.20 4.51
N LEU A 26 8.88 3.06 3.83
CA LEU A 26 8.83 2.61 2.45
C LEU A 26 8.72 3.80 1.50
N PRO A 27 9.49 3.83 0.39
CA PRO A 27 9.54 4.99 -0.50
C PRO A 27 8.25 5.20 -1.30
N ILE A 28 7.37 4.20 -1.37
CA ILE A 28 6.11 4.24 -2.12
C ILE A 28 5.04 3.55 -1.28
N ALA A 29 3.86 4.15 -1.23
CA ALA A 29 2.65 3.56 -0.67
C ALA A 29 1.53 3.57 -1.71
N MET A 30 0.91 2.40 -1.93
CA MET A 30 -0.28 2.25 -2.76
C MET A 30 -1.45 1.85 -1.89
N GLU A 31 -2.43 2.73 -1.80
CA GLU A 31 -3.69 2.49 -1.10
C GLU A 31 -4.68 1.92 -2.12
N CYS A 32 -5.22 0.72 -1.84
CA CYS A 32 -6.05 -0.02 -2.78
C CYS A 32 -7.33 -0.56 -2.14
N GLU A 33 -8.44 -0.51 -2.88
CA GLU A 33 -9.68 -1.21 -2.56
C GLU A 33 -9.70 -2.59 -3.22
N PHE A 34 -10.18 -3.61 -2.51
CA PHE A 34 -10.32 -4.96 -3.07
C PHE A 34 -11.43 -5.00 -4.14
N ILE A 35 -11.15 -5.62 -5.29
CA ILE A 35 -12.16 -5.89 -6.32
C ILE A 35 -12.54 -7.37 -6.31
N GLU A 36 -11.59 -8.26 -6.63
CA GLU A 36 -11.87 -9.69 -6.77
C GLU A 36 -10.62 -10.55 -6.61
N TYR A 37 -10.87 -11.84 -6.35
CA TYR A 37 -9.85 -12.88 -6.49
C TYR A 37 -9.85 -13.39 -7.93
N GLN A 38 -8.65 -13.60 -8.47
CA GLN A 38 -8.46 -14.36 -9.70
C GLN A 38 -7.75 -15.65 -9.33
N SER A 39 -8.33 -16.79 -9.67
CA SER A 39 -7.72 -18.09 -9.41
C SER A 39 -7.63 -18.87 -10.70
N ASP A 40 -6.43 -19.32 -11.02
CA ASP A 40 -6.18 -20.25 -12.12
C ASP A 40 -5.40 -21.47 -11.58
N GLU A 41 -5.03 -22.38 -12.48
CA GLU A 41 -4.28 -23.59 -12.11
C GLU A 41 -2.89 -23.28 -11.52
N THR A 42 -2.38 -22.06 -11.68
CA THR A 42 -1.02 -21.64 -11.28
C THR A 42 -0.99 -20.82 -10.00
N GLY A 43 -2.13 -20.34 -9.50
CA GLY A 43 -2.20 -19.64 -8.23
C GLY A 43 -3.46 -18.81 -8.00
N MET A 44 -3.37 -17.96 -6.98
CA MET A 44 -4.40 -17.00 -6.60
C MET A 44 -3.84 -15.58 -6.72
N GLY A 45 -4.35 -14.84 -7.70
CA GLY A 45 -4.20 -13.39 -7.82
C GLY A 45 -5.30 -12.63 -7.08
N VAL A 46 -5.04 -11.36 -6.82
CA VAL A 46 -6.00 -10.40 -6.27
C VAL A 46 -5.97 -9.16 -7.15
N ILE A 47 -7.15 -8.70 -7.56
CA ILE A 47 -7.31 -7.42 -8.24
C ILE A 47 -7.70 -6.38 -7.20
N GLY A 48 -6.91 -5.31 -7.14
CA GLY A 48 -7.18 -4.13 -6.32
C GLY A 48 -7.28 -2.88 -7.19
N LYS A 49 -8.21 -1.99 -6.85
CA LYS A 49 -8.32 -0.66 -7.43
C LYS A 49 -7.44 0.30 -6.66
N VAL A 50 -6.48 0.92 -7.33
CA VAL A 50 -5.65 1.96 -6.72
C VAL A 50 -6.50 3.20 -6.48
N VAL A 51 -6.62 3.63 -5.22
CA VAL A 51 -7.33 4.86 -4.83
C VAL A 51 -6.37 6.02 -4.55
N LYS A 52 -5.14 5.73 -4.13
CA LYS A 52 -4.05 6.73 -4.02
C LYS A 52 -2.69 6.05 -4.17
N THR A 53 -1.75 6.77 -4.77
CA THR A 53 -0.32 6.46 -4.73
C THR A 53 0.41 7.63 -4.09
N SER A 54 1.25 7.33 -3.10
CA SER A 54 2.10 8.31 -2.42
C SER A 54 3.56 7.89 -2.57
N ILE A 55 4.46 8.85 -2.72
CA ILE A 55 5.90 8.63 -2.86
C ILE A 55 6.60 9.52 -1.84
N GLU A 56 7.61 8.99 -1.15
CA GLU A 56 8.48 9.78 -0.29
C GLU A 56 9.35 10.71 -1.15
N GLU A 57 9.12 12.02 -1.04
CA GLU A 57 9.79 13.00 -1.88
C GLU A 57 11.22 13.29 -1.41
N ALA A 58 12.21 12.79 -2.16
CA ALA A 58 13.53 13.41 -2.18
C ALA A 58 13.61 14.53 -3.25
N ASN A 59 12.74 14.52 -4.26
CA ASN A 59 12.65 15.52 -5.33
C ASN A 59 11.32 15.37 -6.10
N SER A 60 10.36 16.24 -5.79
CA SER A 60 8.98 16.25 -6.24
C SER A 60 8.80 16.50 -7.74
N LEU A 61 8.30 15.52 -8.49
CA LEU A 61 7.38 15.80 -9.59
C LEU A 61 6.12 15.00 -9.28
N GLU A 62 5.07 15.70 -8.81
CA GLU A 62 3.71 15.18 -8.70
C GLU A 62 3.36 14.45 -10.00
N THR A 63 3.45 13.12 -9.99
CA THR A 63 3.03 12.34 -11.13
C THR A 63 1.56 12.01 -10.89
N ARG A 64 0.68 12.82 -11.49
CA ARG A 64 -0.65 12.36 -11.91
C ARG A 64 -0.40 11.13 -12.79
N LEU A 65 -0.49 9.94 -12.21
CA LEU A 65 -0.48 8.73 -13.01
C LEU A 65 -1.77 8.74 -13.83
N ILE A 66 -1.57 8.82 -15.14
CA ILE A 66 -2.54 8.76 -16.24
C ILE A 66 -3.54 7.61 -16.05
#